data_AF-A0A9N9TAB7-F1
#
_entry.id   AF-A0A9N9TAB7-F1
#
_cell.length_a   1.000
_cell.length_b   1.000
_cell.length_c   1.000
_cell.angle_alpha   90.00
_cell.angle_beta   90.00
_cell.angle_gamma   90.00
#
_symmetry.space_group_name_H-M   'P 1'
#
loop_
_entity.id
_entity.type
_entity.pdbx_description
1 polymer ?
#
loop_
_entity_poly.entity_id
_entity_poly.type
_entity_poly.pdbx_seq_one_letter_code
_entity_poly.pdbx_strand_id
1 'polypeptide(L)' 'MEKGEQRRLVGECTVADCDGGEYISFMGCGLVSITCRNGKPAKKLSGDLLLEYPRCCPELLCPEYV' A
#
# COMPACT_ATOMS: atom_id res chain seq x y z
N MET A 1 2.79 16.99 -14.88
CA MET A 1 2.58 17.12 -13.43
C MET A 1 3.57 18.16 -12.94
N GLU A 2 3.20 18.93 -11.93
CA GLU A 2 4.12 19.86 -11.27
C GLU A 2 5.00 19.10 -10.28
N LYS A 3 6.20 19.62 -10.00
CA LYS A 3 7.08 19.01 -8.99
C LYS A 3 6.37 18.97 -7.64
N GLY A 4 6.34 17.81 -6.99
CA GLY A 4 5.62 17.55 -5.74
C GLY A 4 4.12 17.32 -5.93
N GLU A 5 3.60 17.33 -7.15
CA GLU A 5 2.22 16.93 -7.43
C GLU A 5 2.07 15.42 -7.23
N GLN A 6 1.06 15.03 -6.46
CA GLN A 6 0.68 13.64 -6.27
C GLN A 6 -0.61 13.33 -7.01
N ARG A 7 -0.63 12.20 -7.72
CA ARG A 7 -1.83 11.69 -8.40
C ARG A 7 -2.09 10.24 -8.08
N ARG A 8 -3.36 9.94 -7.85
CA ARG A 8 -3.86 8.57 -7.75
C ARG A 8 -3.97 7.96 -9.15
N LEU A 9 -3.58 6.69 -9.27
CA LEU A 9 -3.85 5.87 -10.43
C LEU A 9 -5.18 5.13 -10.24
N VAL A 10 -6.11 5.30 -11.19
CA VAL A 10 -7.43 4.63 -11.12
C VAL A 10 -7.25 3.12 -11.29
N GLY A 11 -7.83 2.34 -10.37
CA GLY A 11 -7.74 0.88 -10.37
C GLY A 11 -6.50 0.32 -9.68
N GLU A 12 -5.60 1.17 -9.19
CA GLU A 12 -4.36 0.76 -8.53
C GLU A 12 -4.28 1.34 -7.11
N CYS A 13 -3.64 0.61 -6.19
CA CYS A 13 -3.35 1.12 -4.85
C CYS A 13 -1.96 1.77 -4.80
N THR A 14 -1.78 2.80 -5.62
CA THR A 14 -0.50 3.48 -5.83
C THR A 14 -0.73 4.98 -5.98
N VAL A 15 0.19 5.77 -5.43
CA VAL A 15 0.32 7.21 -5.70
C VAL A 15 1.54 7.44 -6.59
N ALA A 16 1.34 8.19 -7.67
CA ALA A 16 2.41 8.76 -8.48
C ALA A 16 2.81 10.10 -7.87
N ASP A 17 4.11 10.30 -7.66
CA ASP A 17 4.72 11.54 -7.20
C ASP A 17 5.67 12.06 -8.29
N CYS A 18 5.57 13.35 -8.62
CA CYS A 18 6.46 13.96 -9.62
C CYS A 18 7.65 14.62 -8.93
N ASP A 19 8.84 14.02 -9.04
CA ASP A 19 10.08 14.55 -8.46
C ASP A 19 10.62 15.79 -9.19
N GLY A 20 10.00 16.16 -10.32
CA GLY A 20 10.36 17.26 -11.20
C GLY A 20 10.98 16.79 -12.52
N GLY A 21 10.79 17.58 -13.58
CA GLY A 21 11.18 17.18 -14.94
C GLY A 21 10.32 16.04 -15.48
N GLU A 22 10.96 15.01 -16.03
CA GLU A 22 10.30 13.83 -16.61
C GLU A 22 10.27 12.61 -15.66
N TYR A 23 10.62 12.81 -14.38
CA TYR A 23 10.69 11.73 -13.40
C TYR A 23 9.38 11.61 -12.62
N ILE A 24 8.83 10.40 -12.60
CA ILE A 24 7.66 10.02 -11.81
C ILE A 24 8.06 8.83 -10.95
N SER A 25 7.92 8.99 -9.64
CA SER A 25 8.09 7.93 -8.66
C SER A 25 6.72 7.34 -8.28
N PHE A 26 6.69 6.06 -7.95
CA PHE A 26 5.47 5.37 -7.54
C PHE A 26 5.61 4.85 -6.11
N MET A 27 4.66 5.23 -5.26
CA MET A 27 4.52 4.71 -3.91
C MET A 27 3.36 3.72 -3.86
N GLY A 28 3.69 2.44 -3.68
CA GLY A 28 2.71 1.35 -3.50
C GLY A 28 2.71 0.81 -2.06
N CYS A 29 1.91 -0.21 -1.83
CA CYS A 29 1.83 -0.87 -0.53
C CYS A 29 3.14 -1.56 -0.14
N GLY A 30 3.48 -1.51 1.15
CA GLY A 30 4.63 -2.22 1.69
C GLY A 30 4.50 -3.75 1.55
N LEU A 31 5.64 -4.44 1.44
CA LEU A 31 5.67 -5.89 1.48
C LEU A 31 5.33 -6.37 2.90
N VAL A 32 4.41 -7.33 2.99
CA VAL A 32 3.94 -7.87 4.26
C VAL A 32 4.23 -9.37 4.35
N SER A 33 4.74 -9.82 5.50
CA SER A 33 5.04 -11.25 5.76
C SER A 33 3.76 -12.00 6.13
N ILE A 34 3.45 -13.11 5.47
CA ILE A 34 2.30 -13.96 5.82
C ILE A 34 2.44 -14.71 7.16
N THR A 35 3.51 -14.45 7.90
CA THR A 35 3.79 -15.06 9.21
C THR A 35 3.92 -13.97 10.27
N CYS A 36 3.17 -14.14 11.35
CA CYS A 36 3.23 -13.29 12.53
C CYS A 36 4.53 -13.49 13.32
N ARG A 37 4.89 -12.54 14.20
CA ARG A 37 6.09 -12.64 15.04
C ARG A 37 6.12 -13.92 15.90
N ASN A 38 4.95 -14.44 16.28
CA ASN A 38 4.80 -15.68 17.04
C ASN A 38 4.87 -16.96 16.18
N GLY A 39 5.23 -16.85 14.89
CA GLY A 39 5.35 -17.98 13.97
C GLY A 39 4.03 -18.51 13.43
N LYS A 40 2.87 -17.97 13.86
CA LYS A 40 1.56 -18.37 13.33
C LYS A 40 1.27 -17.70 11.98
N PRO A 41 0.47 -18.34 11.11
CA PRO A 41 0.03 -17.71 9.86
C PRO A 41 -0.80 -16.45 10.17
N ALA A 42 -0.49 -15.36 9.48
CA ALA A 42 -1.29 -14.14 9.50
C ALA A 42 -2.53 -14.32 8.61
N LYS A 43 -3.67 -13.74 9.01
CA LYS A 43 -4.82 -13.62 8.13
C LYS A 43 -4.65 -12.38 7.27
N LYS A 44 -4.51 -12.57 5.96
CA LYS A 44 -4.52 -11.47 5.00
C LYS A 44 -5.94 -10.95 4.81
N LEU A 45 -6.13 -9.65 5.03
CA LEU A 45 -7.29 -8.92 4.55
C LEU A 45 -6.94 -8.31 3.20
N SER A 46 -7.77 -8.60 2.19
CA SER A 46 -7.62 -7.97 0.88
C SER A 46 -7.78 -6.46 1.01
N GLY A 47 -6.95 -5.72 0.28
CA GLY A 47 -7.12 -4.27 0.15
C GLY A 47 -8.39 -3.92 -0.63
N ASP A 48 -8.81 -2.66 -0.55
CA ASP A 48 -9.96 -2.13 -1.26
C ASP A 48 -9.52 -1.01 -2.22
N LEU A 49 -9.53 -1.31 -3.52
CA LEU A 49 -9.13 -0.37 -4.57
C LEU A 49 -10.09 0.82 -4.73
N LEU A 50 -11.26 0.81 -4.08
CA LEU A 50 -12.14 1.97 -4.02
C LEU A 50 -11.57 3.05 -3.10
N LEU A 51 -10.82 2.66 -2.06
CA LEU A 51 -10.17 3.57 -1.12
C LEU A 51 -8.91 4.20 -1.73
N GLU A 52 -8.48 5.32 -1.15
CA GLU A 52 -7.26 6.00 -1.55
C GLU A 52 -6.04 5.42 -0.82
N TYR A 53 -4.87 5.46 -1.47
CA TYR A 53 -3.60 5.12 -0.81
C TYR A 53 -3.38 6.01 0.44
N PRO A 54 -2.89 5.45 1.57
CA PRO A 54 -2.50 4.05 1.79
C PRO A 54 -3.63 3.12 2.25
N ARG A 55 -4.87 3.61 2.36
CA ARG A 55 -6.02 2.84 2.90
C ARG A 55 -6.49 1.70 1.99
N CYS A 56 -6.18 1.75 0.69
CA CYS A 56 -6.46 0.65 -0.23
C CYS A 56 -5.52 -0.55 -0.05
N CYS A 57 -4.49 -0.44 0.79
CA CYS A 57 -3.50 -1.50 0.96
C CYS A 57 -4.07 -2.70 1.73
N PRO A 58 -3.60 -3.93 1.42
CA PRO A 58 -3.97 -5.10 2.19
C PRO A 58 -3.40 -5.01 3.60
N GLU A 59 -4.18 -5.49 4.57
CA GLU A 59 -3.78 -5.55 5.97
C GLU A 59 -3.48 -6.99 6.38
N LEU A 60 -2.62 -7.15 7.39
CA LEU A 60 -2.39 -8.44 8.04
C LEU A 60 -2.93 -8.40 9.45
N LEU A 61 -3.87 -9.30 9.73
CA LEU A 61 -4.32 -9.57 11.07
C LEU A 61 -3.50 -10.71 11.64
N CYS A 62 -2.68 -10.38 12.63
CA CYS A 62 -2.13 -11.38 13.53
C CYS A 62 -3.10 -11.59 14.67
N PRO A 63 -3.52 -12.84 14.97
CA PRO A 63 -4.21 -13.10 16.21
C PRO A 63 -3.26 -12.70 17.34
N GLU A 64 -3.58 -11.61 18.04
CA GLU A 64 -2.84 -11.21 19.23
C GLU A 64 -2.82 -12.39 20.20
N TYR A 65 -1.73 -12.47 20.95
CA TYR A 65 -1.47 -13.46 21.98
C TYR A 65 -2.74 -13.79 22.79
N VAL A 66 -3.38 -14.93 22.46
CA VAL A 66 -4.13 -15.72 23.45
C VAL A 66 -3.15 -16.62 24.17
#